data_AF-A0A356ML41-F1
#
_entry.id   AF-A0A356ML41-F1
#
_cell.length_a   1.000
_cell.length_b   1.000
_cell.length_c   1.000
_cell.angle_alpha   90.00
_cell.angle_beta   90.00
_cell.angle_gamma   90.00
#
_symmetry.space_group_name_H-M   'P 1'
#
loop_
_entity.id
_entity.type
_entity.pdbx_description
1 polymer ?
#
loop_
_entity_poly.entity_id
_entity_poly.type
_entity_poly.pdbx_seq_one_letter_code
_entity_poly.pdbx_strand_id
1 'polypeptide(L)' 'MFRKITFIILLIIDIYLIYSAIGYAIMGNNCPEIVGEQKSIFMGNYIMSIIFGSIGIMLTIVLIILGIKTYKKKKQ' A
#
# COMPACT_ATOMS: atom_id res chain seq x y z
N MET A 1 -1.69 8.17 -24.51
CA MET A 1 -0.56 8.46 -23.59
C MET A 1 -1.03 8.60 -22.14
N PHE A 2 -2.05 9.42 -21.88
CA PHE A 2 -2.61 9.69 -20.55
C PHE A 2 -2.88 8.44 -19.68
N ARG A 3 -3.57 7.43 -20.22
CA ARG A 3 -3.85 6.17 -19.49
C ARG A 3 -2.61 5.43 -18.99
N LYS A 4 -1.47 5.51 -19.71
CA LYS A 4 -0.21 4.87 -19.29
C LYS A 4 0.42 5.61 -18.11
N ILE A 5 0.34 6.94 -18.12
CA ILE A 5 0.86 7.80 -17.04
C ILE A 5 0.03 7.58 -15.76
N THR A 6 -1.30 7.55 -15.86
CA THR A 6 -2.19 7.26 -14.72
C THR A 6 -1.90 5.90 -14.09
N PHE A 7 -1.63 4.88 -14.93
CA PHE A 7 -1.29 3.54 -14.45
C PHE A 7 0.05 3.52 -13.67
N ILE A 8 1.07 4.22 -14.16
CA ILE A 8 2.37 4.32 -13.49
C ILE A 8 2.24 5.07 -12.16
N ILE A 9 1.48 6.16 -12.11
CA ILE A 9 1.25 6.91 -10.87
C ILE A 9 0.54 6.04 -9.82
N LEU A 10 -0.49 5.30 -10.23
CA LEU A 10 -1.20 4.37 -9.35
C LEU A 10 -0.25 3.28 -8.81
N LEU A 11 0.64 2.75 -9.65
CA LEU A 11 1.64 1.77 -9.22
C LEU A 11 2.62 2.34 -8.19
N ILE A 12 3.09 3.59 -8.39
CA ILE A 12 4.01 4.25 -7.46
C ILE A 12 3.33 4.50 -6.11
N ILE A 13 2.07 4.95 -6.12
CA ILE A 13 1.27 5.12 -4.90
C ILE A 13 1.13 3.78 -4.19
N ASP A 14 0.81 2.71 -4.91
CA ASP A 14 0.62 1.38 -4.34
C ASP A 14 1.89 0.87 -3.64
N ILE A 15 3.04 0.97 -4.31
CA ILE A 15 4.35 0.61 -3.73
C ILE A 15 4.63 1.41 -2.46
N TYR A 16 4.34 2.72 -2.46
CA TYR A 16 4.55 3.57 -1.29
C TYR A 16 3.66 3.17 -0.11
N LEU A 17 2.37 2.87 -0.36
CA LEU A 17 1.43 2.47 0.68
C LEU A 17 1.84 1.13 1.32
N ILE A 18 2.26 0.16 0.52
CA ILE A 18 2.74 -1.14 1.01
C ILE A 18 4.03 -0.96 1.82
N TYR A 19 4.98 -0.14 1.34
CA TYR A 19 6.23 0.11 2.04
C TYR A 19 6.02 0.80 3.39
N SER A 20 5.10 1.77 3.45
CA SER A 20 4.69 2.41 4.71
C SER A 20 4.11 1.40 5.69
N ALA A 21 3.20 0.53 5.23
CA ALA A 21 2.59 -0.51 6.08
C ALA A 21 3.64 -1.42 6.72
N ILE A 22 4.62 -1.87 5.92
CA ILE A 22 5.72 -2.70 6.39
C ILE A 22 6.63 -1.94 7.37
N GLY A 23 6.98 -0.68 7.07
CA GLY A 23 7.83 0.15 7.92
C GLY A 23 7.24 0.35 9.31
N TYR A 24 5.94 0.65 9.40
CA TYR A 24 5.23 0.79 10.67
C TYR A 24 5.04 -0.55 11.40
N ALA A 25 4.87 -1.67 10.68
CA ALA A 25 4.84 -3.01 11.28
C ALA A 25 6.18 -3.37 11.96
N ILE A 26 7.29 -3.09 11.28
CA ILE A 26 8.63 -3.31 11.83
C ILE A 26 8.89 -2.40 13.02
N MET A 27 8.54 -1.10 12.91
CA MET A 27 8.66 -0.17 14.03
C MET A 27 7.79 -0.56 15.22
N GLY A 28 6.59 -1.11 15.00
CA GLY A 28 5.72 -1.57 16.08
C GLY A 28 6.30 -2.76 16.86
N ASN A 29 6.97 -3.68 16.17
CA ASN A 29 7.64 -4.83 16.82
C ASN A 29 8.95 -4.46 17.52
N ASN A 30 9.65 -3.43 17.03
CA ASN A 30 10.98 -3.06 17.52
C ASN A 30 10.99 -1.78 18.37
N CYS A 31 9.83 -1.15 18.64
CA CYS A 31 9.80 0.09 19.39
C CYS A 31 10.05 -0.15 20.88
N PRO A 32 10.98 0.61 21.52
CA PRO A 32 11.00 0.74 22.97
C PRO A 32 9.67 1.36 23.44
N GLU A 33 9.28 1.14 24.70
CA GLU A 33 8.01 1.65 25.24
C GLU A 33 7.80 3.13 24.92
N ILE A 34 6.91 3.40 23.96
CA ILE A 34 6.50 4.76 23.62
C ILE A 34 5.53 5.20 24.73
N VAL A 35 5.91 6.25 25.47
CA VAL A 35 5.17 6.75 26.63
C VAL A 35 4.44 8.05 26.33
N GLY A 36 3.32 8.27 27.03
CA GLY A 36 2.55 9.52 26.96
C GLY A 36 1.91 9.78 25.59
N GLU A 37 1.88 11.04 25.18
CA GLU A 37 1.23 11.52 23.94
C GLU A 37 1.84 10.94 22.66
N GLN A 38 3.12 10.55 22.70
CA GLN A 38 3.77 9.92 21.55
C GLN A 38 3.19 8.53 21.25
N LYS A 39 2.64 7.84 22.25
CA LYS A 39 2.02 6.53 22.09
C LYS A 39 0.74 6.61 21.26
N SER A 40 -0.10 7.60 21.53
CA SER A 40 -1.37 7.78 20.80
C SER A 40 -1.12 8.18 19.34
N ILE A 41 -0.15 9.07 19.10
CA ILE A 41 0.25 9.48 17.75
C ILE A 41 0.83 8.29 16.98
N PHE A 42 1.74 7.53 17.59
CA PHE A 42 2.30 6.32 16.97
C PHE A 42 1.21 5.30 16.64
N MET A 43 0.29 5.06 17.56
CA MET A 43 -0.81 4.10 17.34
C MET A 43 -1.77 4.56 16.25
N GLY A 44 -2.06 5.87 16.18
CA GLY A 44 -2.84 6.46 15.08
C GLY A 44 -2.16 6.27 13.73
N ASN A 45 -0.85 6.55 13.65
CA ASN A 45 -0.08 6.36 12.42
C ASN A 45 0.04 4.87 12.04
N TYR A 46 0.21 3.99 13.02
CA TYR A 46 0.23 2.54 12.82
C TYR A 46 -1.07 2.02 12.23
N ILE A 47 -2.22 2.39 12.81
CA ILE A 47 -3.55 2.01 12.30
C ILE A 47 -3.77 2.56 10.89
N MET A 48 -3.45 3.83 10.65
CA MET A 48 -3.55 4.44 9.32
C MET A 48 -2.67 3.70 8.30
N SER A 49 -1.47 3.30 8.69
CA SER A 49 -0.56 2.55 7.82
C SER A 49 -1.11 1.17 7.44
N ILE A 50 -1.76 0.46 8.37
CA ILE A 50 -2.44 -0.83 8.08
C ILE A 50 -3.61 -0.62 7.10
N ILE A 51 -4.44 0.41 7.32
CA ILE A 51 -5.58 0.72 6.46
C ILE A 51 -5.09 1.02 5.04
N PHE A 52 -4.09 1.89 4.91
CA PHE A 52 -3.51 2.26 3.63
C PHE A 52 -2.79 1.10 2.94
N GLY A 53 -2.06 0.26 3.68
CA GLY A 53 -1.47 -0.96 3.14
C GLY A 53 -2.51 -1.94 2.60
N SER A 54 -3.64 -2.09 3.30
CA SER A 54 -4.76 -2.94 2.86
C SER A 54 -5.39 -2.42 1.56
N ILE A 55 -5.55 -1.09 1.44
CA ILE A 55 -6.00 -0.44 0.20
C ILE A 55 -5.01 -0.70 -0.94
N GLY A 56 -3.71 -0.63 -0.67
CA GLY A 56 -2.67 -0.96 -1.64
C GLY A 56 -2.79 -2.39 -2.17
N ILE A 57 -2.89 -3.38 -1.28
CA ILE A 57 -3.08 -4.78 -1.67
C ILE A 57 -4.33 -4.96 -2.56
N MET A 58 -5.45 -4.30 -2.24
CA MET A 58 -6.64 -4.32 -3.07
C MET A 58 -6.39 -3.74 -4.48
N LEU A 59 -5.66 -2.63 -4.58
CA LEU A 59 -5.28 -2.02 -5.86
C LEU A 59 -4.38 -2.97 -6.66
N THR A 60 -3.37 -3.58 -6.04
CA THR A 60 -2.51 -4.58 -6.68
C THR A 60 -3.34 -5.74 -7.25
N ILE A 61 -4.29 -6.29 -6.50
CA ILE A 61 -5.16 -7.39 -6.96
C ILE A 61 -5.98 -6.96 -8.18
N VAL A 62 -6.57 -5.76 -8.15
CA VAL A 62 -7.35 -5.21 -9.28
C VAL A 62 -6.45 -5.06 -10.51
N LEU A 63 -5.23 -4.54 -10.35
CA LEU A 63 -4.26 -4.38 -11.43
C LEU A 63 -3.85 -5.72 -12.04
N ILE A 64 -3.62 -6.75 -11.22
CA ILE A 64 -3.31 -8.11 -11.66
C ILE A 64 -4.48 -8.69 -12.47
N ILE A 65 -5.72 -8.57 -11.98
CA ILE A 65 -6.91 -9.07 -12.69
C ILE A 65 -7.08 -8.37 -14.04
N LEU A 66 -6.90 -7.04 -14.08
CA LEU A 66 -6.96 -6.26 -15.32
C LEU A 66 -5.83 -6.65 -16.29
N GLY A 67 -4.62 -6.89 -15.78
CA GLY A 67 -3.48 -7.38 -16.55
C GLY A 67 -3.77 -8.74 -17.20
N ILE A 68 -4.26 -9.71 -16.43
CA ILE A 68 -4.59 -11.06 -16.90
C ILE A 68 -5.70 -11.00 -17.97
N LYS A 69 -6.76 -10.22 -17.75
CA LYS A 69 -7.85 -10.06 -18.73
C LYS A 69 -7.35 -9.44 -20.05
N THR A 70 -6.47 -8.43 -19.96
CA THR A 70 -5.90 -7.77 -21.14
C THR A 70 -4.96 -8.70 -21.90
N TYR A 71 -4.16 -9.50 -21.19
CA TYR A 71 -3.28 -10.50 -21.81
C TYR A 71 -4.05 -11.59 -22.54
N LYS A 72 -5.12 -12.14 -21.93
CA LYS A 72 -5.97 -13.16 -22.57
C LYS A 72 -6.62 -12.65 -23.87
N LYS A 73 -7.10 -11.39 -23.89
CA LYS A 73 -7.67 -10.77 -25.10
C LYS A 73 -6.68 -10.56 -26.24
N LYS A 74 -5.37 -10.53 -25.96
CA LYS A 74 -4.32 -10.37 -26.98
C LYS A 74 -3.87 -11.69 -27.62
N LYS A 75 -4.23 -12.83 -27.01
CA LYS A 75 -3.85 -14.18 -27.44
C LYS A 75 -4.94 -14.89 -28.25
N GLN A 76 -6.16 -14.36 -28.24
CA GLN A 76 -7.25 -14.69 -29.18
C GLN A 76 -7.16 -13.78 -30.40
#